data_AF-A0A1F9EQH5-F1
#
_entry.id   AF-A0A1F9EQH5-F1
#
_cell.length_a   1.000
_cell.length_b   1.000
_cell.length_c   1.000
_cell.angle_alpha   90.00
_cell.angle_beta   90.00
_cell.angle_gamma   90.00
#
_symmetry.space_group_name_H-M   'P 1'
#
loop_
_entity.id
_entity.type
_entity.pdbx_description
1 polymer ?
#
loop_
_entity_poly.entity_id
_entity_poly.type
_entity_poly.pdbx_seq_one_letter_code
_entity_poly.pdbx_strand_id
1 'polypeptide(L)'
;MEGFARLASTSIPIPLIGGLAIVLGIVVYGLILLRQDPGAFHIWIREDGLAEWLTFVELLIMSAYSFTVSFSFQHYSETKAARKVWFFLGLLFLFGAMEEISWGQRILGINSPDWFMRHNRQGEINIHNLCQPKNSLGHVVFDEPSCPPGDLCTRLLL
;
A
#
# COMPACT_ATOMS: atom_id res chain seq x y z
N MET A 1 15.87 2.97 24.85
CA MET A 1 16.21 4.10 23.95
C MET A 1 17.55 3.90 23.23
N GLU A 2 18.57 3.32 23.88
CA GLU A 2 19.88 3.06 23.24
C GLU A 2 19.87 2.08 22.05
N GLY A 3 19.00 1.05 22.09
CA GLY A 3 18.89 0.08 20.98
C GLY A 3 18.39 0.71 19.67
N PHE A 4 17.46 1.67 19.75
CA PHE A 4 16.95 2.39 18.58
C PHE A 4 17.98 3.35 17.98
N ALA A 5 18.76 4.02 18.83
CA ALA A 5 19.87 4.87 18.38
C ALA A 5 20.94 4.06 17.64
N ARG A 6 21.22 2.82 18.08
CA ARG A 6 22.14 1.90 17.40
C ARG A 6 21.62 1.43 16.04
N LEU A 7 20.33 1.17 15.90
CA LEU A 7 19.69 0.82 14.62
C LEU A 7 19.74 1.98 13.61
N ALA A 8 19.62 3.22 14.10
CA ALA A 8 19.77 4.42 13.27
C ALA A 8 21.23 4.72 12.90
N SER A 9 22.20 4.21 13.67
CA SER A 9 23.63 4.41 13.44
C SER A 9 24.32 3.31 12.63
N THR A 10 23.64 2.20 12.34
CA THR A 10 24.20 1.13 11.50
C THR A 10 24.28 1.60 10.05
N SER A 11 25.45 1.46 9.43
CA SER A 11 25.69 1.82 8.02
C SER A 11 24.83 1.03 7.03
N ILE A 12 24.21 -0.06 7.48
CA ILE A 12 23.34 -0.94 6.71
C ILE A 12 21.91 -0.77 7.21
N PRO A 13 20.94 -0.40 6.37
CA PRO A 13 19.55 -0.25 6.78
C PRO A 13 18.88 -1.63 6.86
N ILE A 14 19.22 -2.41 7.89
CA ILE A 14 18.72 -3.79 8.10
C ILE A 14 17.19 -3.86 7.97
N PRO A 15 16.38 -2.93 8.53
CA PRO A 15 14.93 -2.96 8.34
C PRO A 15 14.50 -2.82 6.89
N LEU A 16 15.17 -1.99 6.08
CA LEU A 16 14.86 -1.87 4.66
C LEU A 16 15.18 -3.17 3.89
N ILE A 17 16.26 -3.84 4.24
CA ILE A 17 16.62 -5.13 3.63
C ILE A 17 15.60 -6.21 4.02
N GLY A 18 15.21 -6.25 5.29
CA GLY A 18 14.17 -7.15 5.78
C GLY A 18 12.83 -6.90 5.07
N GLY A 19 12.44 -5.64 4.94
CA GLY A 19 11.20 -5.27 4.26
C GLY A 19 11.21 -5.63 2.77
N LEU A 20 12.32 -5.38 2.08
CA LEU A 20 12.48 -5.82 0.70
C LEU A 20 12.36 -7.35 0.57
N ALA A 21 12.97 -8.10 1.49
CA ALA A 21 12.86 -9.56 1.48
C ALA A 21 11.42 -10.04 1.71
N ILE A 22 10.66 -9.37 2.58
CA ILE A 22 9.23 -9.66 2.82
C ILE A 22 8.41 -9.39 1.56
N VAL A 23 8.58 -8.24 0.92
CA VAL A 23 7.88 -7.90 -0.33
C VAL A 23 8.18 -8.92 -1.42
N LEU A 24 9.45 -9.29 -1.60
CA LEU A 24 9.83 -10.34 -2.55
C LEU A 24 9.20 -11.69 -2.19
N GLY A 25 9.11 -12.03 -0.91
CA GLY A 25 8.42 -13.23 -0.44
C GLY A 25 6.93 -13.25 -0.80
N ILE A 26 6.22 -12.14 -0.56
CA ILE A 26 4.80 -11.96 -0.91
C ILE A 26 4.59 -12.17 -2.42
N VAL A 27 5.43 -11.53 -3.24
CA VAL A 27 5.36 -11.62 -4.71
C VAL A 27 5.67 -13.04 -5.18
N VAL A 28 6.77 -13.65 -4.71
CA VAL A 28 7.16 -15.01 -5.10
C VAL A 28 6.09 -16.01 -4.72
N TYR A 29 5.52 -15.90 -3.51
CA TYR A 29 4.42 -16.76 -3.09
C TYR A 29 3.19 -16.59 -3.98
N GLY A 30 2.81 -15.35 -4.30
CA GLY A 30 1.74 -15.08 -5.26
C GLY A 30 1.99 -15.70 -6.64
N LEU A 31 3.23 -15.65 -7.14
CA LEU A 31 3.61 -16.29 -8.41
C LEU A 31 3.55 -17.82 -8.36
N ILE A 32 3.89 -18.43 -7.21
CA ILE A 32 3.74 -19.87 -7.00
C ILE A 32 2.25 -20.25 -7.04
N LEU A 33 1.40 -19.51 -6.31
CA LEU A 33 -0.04 -19.73 -6.33
C LEU A 33 -0.61 -19.59 -7.74
N LEU A 34 -0.24 -18.52 -8.47
CA LEU A 34 -0.72 -18.28 -9.82
C LEU A 34 -0.46 -19.47 -10.76
N ARG A 35 0.67 -20.17 -10.58
CA ARG A 35 1.01 -21.34 -11.41
C ARG A 35 0.37 -22.64 -10.95
N GLN A 36 0.23 -22.85 -9.64
CA GLN A 36 -0.20 -24.13 -9.08
C GLN A 36 -1.71 -24.20 -8.86
N ASP A 37 -2.31 -23.12 -8.39
CA ASP A 37 -3.71 -23.00 -8.07
C ASP A 37 -4.19 -21.55 -8.30
N PRO A 38 -4.67 -21.24 -9.53
CA PRO A 38 -5.20 -19.92 -9.85
C PRO A 38 -6.35 -19.49 -8.94
N GLY A 39 -7.14 -20.43 -8.41
CA GLY A 39 -8.21 -20.13 -7.46
C GLY A 39 -7.67 -19.58 -6.14
N ALA A 40 -6.65 -20.26 -5.58
CA ALA A 40 -5.94 -19.78 -4.39
C ALA A 40 -5.23 -18.44 -4.64
N PHE A 41 -4.69 -18.23 -5.85
CA PHE A 41 -4.12 -16.92 -6.23
C PHE A 41 -5.17 -15.81 -6.17
N HIS A 42 -6.37 -16.01 -6.72
CA HIS A 42 -7.43 -15.01 -6.63
C HIS A 42 -7.85 -14.72 -5.19
N ILE A 43 -7.83 -15.71 -4.29
CA ILE A 43 -8.09 -15.50 -2.85
C ILE A 43 -6.93 -14.76 -2.17
N TRP A 44 -5.70 -14.95 -2.63
CA TRP A 44 -4.52 -14.26 -2.12
C TRP A 44 -4.53 -12.76 -2.45
N ILE A 45 -4.88 -12.40 -3.68
CA ILE A 45 -4.83 -11.03 -4.21
C ILE A 45 -6.15 -10.26 -4.13
N ARG A 46 -7.26 -10.87 -3.67
CA ARG A 46 -8.54 -10.17 -3.55
C ARG A 46 -8.46 -9.03 -2.53
N GLU A 47 -9.38 -8.09 -2.63
CA GLU A 47 -9.66 -7.09 -1.60
C GLU A 47 -9.82 -7.76 -0.23
N ASP A 48 -9.22 -7.18 0.81
CA ASP A 48 -9.12 -7.76 2.17
C ASP A 48 -8.39 -9.13 2.22
N GLY A 49 -7.65 -9.46 1.17
CA GLY A 49 -6.82 -10.66 1.08
C GLY A 49 -5.58 -10.57 1.96
N LEU A 50 -4.94 -11.72 2.19
CA LEU A 50 -3.72 -11.76 3.00
C LEU A 50 -2.59 -10.91 2.41
N ALA A 51 -2.50 -10.81 1.08
CA ALA A 51 -1.48 -10.01 0.41
C ALA A 51 -1.62 -8.51 0.76
N GLU A 52 -2.84 -7.99 0.74
CA GLU A 52 -3.18 -6.60 1.08
C GLU A 52 -2.81 -6.30 2.53
N TRP A 53 -3.27 -7.12 3.48
CA TRP A 53 -2.96 -6.96 4.90
C TRP A 53 -1.46 -7.04 5.21
N LEU A 54 -0.73 -7.96 4.56
CA LEU A 54 0.71 -8.06 4.73
C LEU A 54 1.43 -6.82 4.17
N THR A 55 0.98 -6.32 3.02
CA THR A 55 1.52 -5.10 2.41
C THR A 55 1.25 -3.87 3.28
N PHE A 56 0.04 -3.74 3.81
CA PHE A 56 -0.35 -2.70 4.77
C PHE A 56 0.57 -2.69 6.00
N VAL A 57 0.73 -3.84 6.66
CA VAL A 57 1.56 -3.96 7.87
C VAL A 57 3.01 -3.62 7.58
N GLU A 58 3.55 -4.12 6.47
CA GLU A 58 4.92 -3.85 6.05
C GLU A 58 5.16 -2.35 5.81
N LEU A 59 4.28 -1.70 5.05
CA LEU A 59 4.34 -0.25 4.79
C LEU A 59 4.23 0.56 6.08
N LEU A 60 3.39 0.13 7.02
CA LEU A 60 3.25 0.78 8.33
C LEU A 60 4.53 0.65 9.17
N ILE A 61 5.18 -0.52 9.17
CA ILE A 61 6.48 -0.73 9.84
C ILE A 61 7.55 0.17 9.20
N MET A 62 7.62 0.22 7.87
CA MET A 62 8.58 1.06 7.15
C MET A 62 8.35 2.55 7.39
N SER A 63 7.09 2.97 7.52
CA SER A 63 6.73 4.33 7.92
C SER A 63 7.25 4.67 9.31
N ALA A 64 6.96 3.84 10.32
CA ALA A 64 7.40 4.05 11.70
C ALA A 64 8.93 4.06 11.82
N TYR A 65 9.61 3.16 11.10
CA TYR A 65 11.07 3.12 11.03
C TYR A 65 11.63 4.42 10.45
N SER A 66 11.09 4.88 9.32
CA SER A 66 11.54 6.11 8.65
C SER A 66 11.36 7.36 9.52
N PHE A 67 10.25 7.45 10.26
CA PHE A 67 10.06 8.53 11.24
C PHE A 67 11.07 8.43 12.39
N THR A 68 11.33 7.24 12.91
CA THR A 68 12.31 7.04 13.99
C THR A 68 13.70 7.49 13.55
N VAL A 69 14.14 7.14 12.34
CA VAL A 69 15.42 7.58 11.78
C VAL A 69 15.41 9.10 11.59
N SER A 70 14.34 9.68 11.04
CA SER A 70 14.20 11.13 10.90
C SER A 70 14.40 11.86 12.24
N PHE A 71 13.69 11.44 13.29
CA PHE A 71 13.74 12.09 14.60
C PHE A 71 15.03 11.84 15.39
N SER A 72 15.88 10.90 14.97
CA SER A 72 17.22 10.71 15.54
C SER A 72 18.24 11.78 15.11
N PHE A 73 18.00 12.48 13.98
CA PHE A 73 18.87 13.56 13.52
C PHE A 73 18.57 14.87 14.26
N GLN A 74 19.16 15.04 15.45
CA GLN A 74 18.75 16.14 16.33
C GLN A 74 19.58 17.43 16.22
N HIS A 75 20.88 17.38 15.83
CA HIS A 75 21.75 18.54 16.11
C HIS A 75 22.77 19.03 15.05
N TYR A 76 22.91 18.42 13.87
CA TYR A 76 23.88 18.89 12.86
C TYR A 76 23.22 19.46 11.59
N SER A 77 23.73 20.60 11.07
CA SER A 77 23.19 21.23 9.85
C SER A 77 23.24 20.31 8.63
N GLU A 78 24.31 19.53 8.49
CA GLU A 78 24.51 18.52 7.44
C GLU A 78 23.47 17.37 7.53
N THR A 79 22.93 17.11 8.72
CA THR A 79 21.88 16.09 8.93
C THR A 79 20.46 16.59 8.66
N LYS A 80 20.25 17.89 8.41
CA LYS A 80 18.91 18.45 8.14
C LYS A 80 18.30 17.95 6.83
N ALA A 81 19.13 17.75 5.80
CA ALA A 81 18.66 17.20 4.53
C ALA A 81 18.23 15.74 4.69
N ALA A 82 19.09 14.91 5.30
CA ALA A 82 18.79 13.50 5.61
C ALA A 82 17.51 13.37 6.44
N ARG A 83 17.35 14.18 7.50
CA ARG A 83 16.13 14.21 8.31
C ARG A 83 14.87 14.42 7.47
N LYS A 84 14.88 15.41 6.58
CA LYS A 84 13.72 15.72 5.71
C LYS A 84 13.41 14.56 4.77
N VAL A 85 14.43 13.94 4.19
CA VAL A 85 14.24 12.77 3.30
C VAL A 85 13.57 11.63 4.06
N TRP A 86 14.10 11.24 5.23
CA TRP A 86 13.50 10.18 6.05
C TRP A 86 12.10 10.52 6.55
N PHE A 87 11.82 11.78 6.85
CA PHE A 87 10.48 12.22 7.21
C PHE A 87 9.49 12.05 6.04
N PHE A 88 9.89 12.49 4.84
CA PHE A 88 9.08 12.34 3.64
C PHE A 88 8.88 10.86 3.25
N LEU A 89 9.90 10.02 3.42
CA LEU A 89 9.76 8.57 3.24
C LEU A 89 8.74 7.98 4.23
N GLY A 90 8.78 8.41 5.50
CA GLY A 90 7.79 8.02 6.50
C GLY A 90 6.36 8.37 6.08
N LEU A 91 6.15 9.58 5.56
CA LEU A 91 4.86 10.01 5.02
C LEU A 91 4.45 9.22 3.77
N LEU A 92 5.39 8.94 2.86
CA LEU A 92 5.11 8.19 1.64
C LEU A 92 4.69 6.75 1.94
N PHE A 93 5.38 6.07 2.85
CA PHE A 93 5.01 4.72 3.28
C PHE A 93 3.69 4.73 4.06
N LEU A 94 3.45 5.74 4.90
CA LEU A 94 2.15 5.88 5.58
C LEU A 94 1.02 6.06 4.57
N PHE A 95 1.21 6.94 3.58
CA PHE A 95 0.24 7.15 2.51
C PHE A 95 -0.04 5.85 1.76
N GLY A 96 1.00 5.09 1.38
CA GLY A 96 0.84 3.79 0.74
C GLY A 96 0.09 2.78 1.63
N ALA A 97 0.39 2.71 2.92
CA ALA A 97 -0.33 1.85 3.85
C ALA A 97 -1.82 2.23 3.93
N MET A 98 -2.12 3.52 4.05
CA MET A 98 -3.51 3.98 4.10
C MET A 98 -4.24 3.71 2.78
N GLU A 99 -3.60 3.91 1.63
CA GLU A 99 -4.17 3.57 0.32
C GLU A 99 -4.55 2.08 0.25
N GLU A 100 -3.67 1.19 0.72
CA GLU A 100 -3.85 -0.27 0.69
C GLU A 100 -5.10 -0.76 1.45
N ILE A 101 -5.57 -0.01 2.45
CA ILE A 101 -6.80 -0.31 3.21
C ILE A 101 -7.89 0.73 3.01
N SER A 102 -7.83 1.45 1.90
CA SER A 102 -8.88 2.40 1.50
C SER A 102 -9.12 3.47 2.56
N TRP A 103 -8.03 3.99 3.12
CA TRP A 103 -7.99 4.94 4.24
C TRP A 103 -8.72 4.47 5.51
N GLY A 104 -8.87 3.14 5.69
CA GLY A 104 -9.60 2.56 6.82
C GLY A 104 -11.12 2.68 6.68
N GLN A 105 -11.63 2.92 5.46
CA GLN A 105 -13.05 3.08 5.18
C GLN A 105 -13.91 1.97 5.80
N ARG A 106 -13.49 0.71 5.61
CA ARG A 106 -14.19 -0.48 6.13
C ARG A 106 -14.18 -0.56 7.65
N ILE A 107 -13.04 -0.27 8.26
CA ILE A 107 -12.86 -0.30 9.73
C ILE A 107 -13.68 0.80 10.41
N LEU A 108 -13.74 1.98 9.80
CA LEU A 108 -14.40 3.16 10.35
C LEU A 108 -15.88 3.27 9.93
N GLY A 109 -16.38 2.34 9.10
CA GLY A 109 -17.75 2.38 8.58
C GLY A 109 -18.05 3.62 7.74
N ILE A 110 -17.05 4.14 7.03
CA ILE A 110 -17.19 5.32 6.17
C ILE A 110 -17.80 4.87 4.84
N ASN A 111 -18.82 5.59 4.37
CA ASN A 111 -19.36 5.38 3.04
C ASN A 111 -18.55 6.16 2.00
N SER A 112 -18.37 5.58 0.81
CA SER A 112 -17.74 6.27 -0.30
C SER A 112 -18.61 7.41 -0.82
N PRO A 113 -18.04 8.61 -1.01
CA PRO A 113 -18.74 9.69 -1.70
C PRO A 113 -19.13 9.29 -3.13
N ASP A 114 -20.20 9.90 -3.67
CA ASP A 114 -20.70 9.67 -5.03
C ASP A 114 -19.62 9.76 -6.11
N TRP A 115 -18.62 10.62 -5.91
CA TRP A 115 -17.51 10.74 -6.84
C TRP A 115 -16.70 9.43 -6.92
N PHE A 116 -16.33 8.84 -5.79
CA PHE A 116 -15.59 7.58 -5.76
C PHE A 116 -16.44 6.41 -6.23
N MET A 117 -17.73 6.38 -5.91
CA MET A 117 -18.67 5.37 -6.43
C MET A 117 -18.75 5.33 -7.97
N ARG A 118 -18.43 6.44 -8.65
CA ARG A 118 -18.45 6.54 -10.12
C ARG A 118 -17.08 6.41 -10.78
N HIS A 119 -15.99 6.63 -10.03
CA HIS A 119 -14.65 6.75 -10.60
C HIS A 119 -13.63 5.78 -9.99
N ASN A 120 -13.99 5.00 -8.98
CA ASN A 120 -13.17 3.95 -8.39
C ASN A 120 -13.75 2.58 -8.76
N ARG A 121 -12.88 1.63 -9.15
CA ARG A 121 -13.30 0.29 -9.62
C ARG A 121 -14.01 -0.53 -8.54
N GLN A 122 -13.69 -0.29 -7.28
CA GLN A 122 -14.28 -0.98 -6.12
C GLN A 122 -15.24 -0.06 -5.35
N GLY A 123 -15.41 1.18 -5.80
CA GLY A 123 -16.24 2.16 -5.12
C GLY A 123 -15.67 2.54 -3.77
N GLU A 124 -14.34 2.68 -3.65
CA GLU A 124 -13.62 3.00 -2.41
C GLU A 124 -12.97 4.38 -2.45
N ILE A 125 -12.55 4.90 -1.30
CA ILE A 125 -11.95 6.24 -1.18
C ILE A 125 -10.44 6.31 -1.47
N ASN A 126 -9.78 5.18 -1.75
CA ASN A 126 -8.39 5.20 -2.22
C ASN A 126 -8.27 5.74 -3.65
N ILE A 127 -7.07 6.22 -3.97
CA ILE A 127 -6.71 6.79 -5.26
C ILE A 127 -6.15 5.70 -6.18
N HIS A 128 -5.49 4.67 -5.62
CA HIS A 128 -4.88 3.62 -6.43
C HIS A 128 -5.89 2.71 -7.19
N ASN A 129 -7.18 2.68 -6.78
CA ASN A 129 -8.24 1.92 -7.46
C ASN A 129 -9.09 2.79 -8.40
N LEU A 130 -8.66 4.04 -8.67
CA LEU A 130 -9.31 4.89 -9.66
C LEU A 130 -9.28 4.27 -11.06
N CYS A 131 -10.39 4.45 -11.77
CA CYS A 131 -10.53 3.99 -13.14
C CYS A 131 -9.50 4.67 -14.04
N GLN A 132 -8.83 3.88 -14.87
CA GLN A 132 -7.87 4.42 -15.82
C GLN A 132 -8.58 5.25 -16.90
N PRO A 133 -8.02 6.40 -17.31
CA PRO A 133 -8.55 7.16 -18.43
C PRO A 133 -8.54 6.32 -19.71
N LYS A 134 -9.61 6.41 -20.52
CA LYS A 134 -9.83 5.72 -21.82
C LYS A 134 -8.71 5.84 -22.86
N ASN A 135 -7.65 6.62 -22.60
CA ASN A 135 -6.64 7.00 -23.58
C ASN A 135 -5.25 6.41 -23.26
N SER A 136 -5.16 5.43 -22.36
CA SER A 136 -3.92 4.74 -22.01
C SER A 136 -3.71 3.52 -22.93
N LEU A 137 -2.50 3.38 -23.47
CA LEU A 137 -2.06 2.46 -24.55
C LEU A 137 -2.09 0.94 -24.20
N GLY A 138 -3.07 0.47 -23.42
CA GLY A 138 -3.13 -0.89 -22.86
C GLY A 138 -4.35 -1.73 -23.28
N HIS A 139 -5.11 -1.31 -24.29
CA HIS A 139 -6.40 -1.90 -24.67
C HIS A 139 -6.34 -3.27 -25.41
N VAL A 140 -5.28 -4.07 -25.26
CA VAL A 140 -5.14 -5.31 -26.06
C VAL A 140 -5.38 -6.60 -25.28
N VAL A 141 -5.66 -6.57 -23.96
CA VAL A 141 -5.81 -7.84 -23.20
C VAL A 141 -7.08 -7.96 -22.35
N PHE A 142 -7.74 -6.86 -21.95
CA PHE A 142 -8.98 -6.95 -21.16
C PHE A 142 -9.98 -5.88 -21.61
N ASP A 143 -10.99 -6.29 -22.38
CA ASP A 143 -12.18 -5.48 -22.66
C ASP A 143 -13.09 -5.42 -21.42
N GLU A 144 -12.68 -4.65 -20.40
CA GLU A 144 -13.59 -4.21 -19.33
C GLU A 144 -13.92 -2.72 -19.50
N PRO A 145 -15.19 -2.32 -19.23
CA PRO A 145 -15.63 -0.95 -19.43
C PRO A 145 -14.88 -0.01 -18.49
N SER A 146 -14.43 1.12 -19.02
CA SER A 146 -13.65 2.17 -18.36
C SER A 146 -14.48 3.05 -17.37
N CYS A 147 -15.56 2.48 -16.80
CA CYS A 147 -16.62 3.07 -15.92
C CYS A 147 -17.59 4.08 -16.60
N PRO A 148 -18.91 4.24 -16.25
CA PRO A 148 -19.71 3.78 -15.08
C PRO A 148 -21.17 3.26 -15.48
N PRO A 149 -22.28 3.13 -14.66
CA PRO A 149 -22.72 3.85 -13.44
C PRO A 149 -22.92 3.00 -12.17
N GLY A 150 -22.46 3.52 -11.02
CA GLY A 150 -23.33 4.04 -9.95
C GLY A 150 -24.38 3.15 -9.26
N ASP A 151 -24.49 1.85 -9.55
CA ASP A 151 -25.47 0.94 -8.93
C ASP A 151 -24.77 -0.25 -8.23
N LEU A 152 -23.95 0.05 -7.22
CA LEU A 152 -23.46 -0.96 -6.26
C LEU A 152 -24.44 -1.17 -5.09
N CYS A 153 -25.75 -1.05 -5.36
CA CYS A 153 -26.78 -1.60 -4.46
C CYS A 153 -26.83 -3.15 -4.50
N THR A 154 -26.01 -3.80 -5.35
CA THR A 154 -26.06 -5.25 -5.61
C THR A 154 -24.79 -6.02 -5.17
N ARG A 155 -24.05 -5.53 -4.17
CA ARG A 155 -22.98 -6.32 -3.51
C ARG A 155 -23.03 -6.24 -1.98
N LEU A 156 -24.24 -6.22 -1.41
CA LEU A 156 -24.46 -6.32 0.03
C LEU A 156 -24.59 -7.77 0.53
N LEU A 157 -24.35 -8.78 -0.31
CA LEU A 157 -24.33 -10.19 0.10
C LEU A 157 -23.37 -10.97 -0.79
N LEU A 158 -22.13 -11.15 -0.32
CA LEU A 158 -21.29 -12.36 -0.36
C LEU A 158 -19.82 -12.02 -0.11
#